data_AF-A0A7S2F5S1-F1
#
_entry.id   AF-A0A7S2F5S1-F1
#
_cell.length_a   1.000
_cell.length_b   1.000
_cell.length_c   1.000
_cell.angle_alpha   90.00
_cell.angle_beta   90.00
_cell.angle_gamma   90.00
#
_symmetry.space_group_name_H-M   'P 1'
#
loop_
_entity.id
_entity.type
_entity.pdbx_description
1 polymer ?
#
loop_
_entity_poly.entity_id
_entity_poly.type
_entity_poly.pdbx_seq_one_letter_code
_entity_poly.pdbx_strand_id
1 'polypeptide(L)'
;ARFEVTTRYAILSHIGRGANGIVCHAEDSETGEQVAVKKIDRVFEHMTVTRRTLRELRILRHLQHENLMQVKNIFVTGKKDTFDSIYMVSELMETDMSA
;
A
#
# COMPACT_ATOMS: atom_id res chain seq x y z
N ALA A 1 3.23 11.92 8.77
CA ALA A 1 2.28 10.82 9.04
C ALA A 1 3.08 9.63 9.52
N ARG A 2 2.74 9.05 10.68
CA ARG A 2 3.42 7.86 11.22
C ARG A 2 2.98 6.63 10.40
N PHE A 3 3.92 5.78 10.02
CA PHE A 3 3.63 4.44 9.49
C PHE A 3 3.36 3.51 10.66
N GLU A 4 2.21 2.89 10.64
CA GLU A 4 1.85 1.82 11.57
C GLU A 4 1.79 0.55 10.72
N VAL A 5 2.85 -0.23 10.79
CA VAL A 5 3.00 -1.46 10.03
C VAL A 5 3.03 -2.61 11.03
N THR A 6 2.50 -3.75 10.62
CA THR A 6 2.62 -4.97 11.42
C THR A 6 4.09 -5.34 11.59
N THR A 7 4.41 -6.15 12.60
CA THR A 7 5.77 -6.67 12.81
C THR A 7 6.31 -7.47 11.63
N ARG A 8 5.44 -7.87 10.69
CA ARG A 8 5.81 -8.59 9.47
C ARG A 8 6.63 -7.74 8.49
N TYR A 9 6.34 -6.44 8.37
CA TYR A 9 6.97 -5.58 7.36
C TYR A 9 7.96 -4.62 8.01
N ALA A 10 9.25 -4.88 7.82
CA ALA A 10 10.32 -4.01 8.31
C ALA A 10 10.55 -2.85 7.33
N ILE A 11 10.19 -1.62 7.71
CA ILE A 11 10.40 -0.44 6.85
C ILE A 11 11.88 -0.12 6.78
N LEU A 12 12.42 -0.11 5.56
CA LEU A 12 13.83 0.17 5.28
C LEU A 12 14.06 1.62 4.87
N SER A 13 13.24 2.13 3.94
CA SER A 13 13.39 3.50 3.44
C SER A 13 12.08 4.07 2.91
N HIS A 14 12.02 5.40 2.80
CA HIS A 14 10.93 6.10 2.12
C HIS A 14 11.27 6.25 0.63
N ILE A 15 10.40 5.76 -0.26
CA ILE A 15 10.66 5.79 -1.71
C ILE A 15 9.83 6.84 -2.45
N GLY A 16 8.70 7.31 -1.90
CA GLY A 16 7.98 8.37 -2.57
C GLY A 16 6.63 8.76 -1.96
N ARG A 17 6.05 9.81 -2.55
CA ARG A 17 4.65 10.21 -2.32
C ARG A 17 3.86 10.03 -3.60
N GLY A 18 2.85 9.17 -3.55
CA GLY A 18 1.85 9.05 -4.61
C GLY A 18 0.65 9.95 -4.36
N ALA A 19 -0.29 9.98 -5.31
CA ALA A 19 -1.52 10.78 -5.23
C ALA A 19 -2.36 10.55 -3.96
N ASN A 20 -2.26 9.35 -3.36
CA ASN A 20 -3.09 8.91 -2.24
C ASN A 20 -2.29 8.65 -0.95
N GLY A 21 -1.00 9.01 -0.90
CA GLY A 21 -0.21 8.86 0.33
C GLY A 21 1.27 8.58 0.13
N ILE A 22 1.86 7.94 1.13
CA ILE A 22 3.31 7.70 1.21
C ILE A 22 3.59 6.24 0.84
N VAL A 23 4.70 6.01 0.15
CA VAL A 23 5.20 4.69 -0.20
C VAL A 23 6.57 4.48 0.45
N CYS A 24 6.72 3.36 1.12
CA CYS A 24 7.97 2.93 1.73
C CYS A 24 8.45 1.62 1.10
N HIS A 25 9.76 1.48 0.99
CA HIS A 25 10.42 0.21 0.77
C HIS A 25 10.52 -0.52 2.11
N ALA A 26 10.12 -1.80 2.11
CA ALA A 26 10.15 -2.66 3.27
C ALA A 26 10.60 -4.07 2.90
N GLU A 27 11.00 -4.83 3.90
CA GLU A 27 11.24 -6.27 3.80
C GLU A 27 10.09 -7.03 4.48
N ASP A 28 9.54 -8.02 3.79
CA ASP A 28 8.58 -8.96 4.36
C ASP A 28 9.33 -10.05 5.13
N SER A 29 9.32 -9.99 6.47
CA SER A 29 10.05 -10.92 7.33
C SER A 29 9.57 -12.38 7.25
N GLU A 30 8.39 -12.65 6.69
CA GLU A 30 7.91 -14.03 6.50
C GLU A 30 8.47 -14.67 5.22
N THR A 31 8.74 -13.87 4.18
CA THR A 31 9.18 -14.36 2.87
C THR A 31 10.62 -13.96 2.52
N GLY A 32 11.18 -12.97 3.20
CA GLY A 32 12.46 -12.33 2.87
C GLY A 32 12.39 -11.40 1.66
N GLU A 33 11.20 -11.19 1.07
CA GLU A 33 11.06 -10.41 -0.15
C GLU A 33 11.07 -8.90 0.13
N GLN A 34 11.71 -8.16 -0.78
CA GLN A 34 11.65 -6.70 -0.81
C GLN A 34 10.32 -6.26 -1.44
N VAL A 35 9.60 -5.37 -0.76
CA VAL A 35 8.24 -4.96 -1.12
C VAL A 35 8.07 -3.44 -1.01
N ALA A 36 7.07 -2.92 -1.71
CA ALA A 36 6.59 -1.56 -1.53
C ALA A 36 5.33 -1.56 -0.66
N VAL A 37 5.30 -0.71 0.38
CA VAL A 37 4.16 -0.52 1.27
C VAL A 37 3.62 0.89 1.08
N LYS A 38 2.43 0.99 0.48
CA LYS A 38 1.71 2.25 0.29
C LYS A 38 0.69 2.45 1.42
N LYS A 39 0.87 3.51 2.22
CA LYS A 39 -0.14 3.96 3.20
C LYS A 39 -1.12 4.90 2.51
N ILE A 40 -2.39 4.52 2.48
CA ILE A 40 -3.51 5.35 2.05
C ILE A 40 -4.18 5.88 3.31
N ASP A 41 -3.98 7.16 3.59
CA ASP A 41 -4.46 7.80 4.82
C ASP A 41 -5.83 8.47 4.61
N ARG A 42 -6.58 8.64 5.70
CA ARG A 42 -7.88 9.35 5.72
C ARG A 42 -8.89 8.83 4.70
N VAL A 43 -8.99 7.51 4.56
CA VAL A 43 -9.82 6.86 3.53
C VAL A 43 -11.31 7.16 3.68
N PHE A 44 -11.76 7.62 4.86
CA PHE A 44 -13.16 7.94 5.16
C PHE A 44 -13.48 9.43 5.24
N GLU A 45 -12.50 10.33 5.03
CA GLU A 45 -12.70 11.78 5.14
C GLU A 45 -13.72 12.30 4.10
N HIS A 46 -13.69 11.74 2.89
CA HIS A 46 -14.63 12.08 1.82
C HIS A 46 -15.11 10.84 1.07
N MET A 47 -16.41 10.73 0.83
CA MET A 47 -17.02 9.60 0.08
C MET A 47 -16.35 9.37 -1.28
N THR A 48 -15.92 10.44 -1.96
CA THR A 48 -15.23 10.35 -3.26
C THR A 48 -13.88 9.65 -3.13
N VAL A 49 -13.11 9.95 -2.08
CA VAL A 49 -11.83 9.28 -1.79
C VAL A 49 -12.09 7.81 -1.49
N THR A 50 -13.03 7.51 -0.59
CA THR A 50 -13.40 6.13 -0.24
C THR A 50 -13.77 5.30 -1.48
N ARG A 51 -14.62 5.84 -2.37
CA ARG A 51 -15.02 5.17 -3.61
C ARG A 51 -13.85 4.97 -4.58
N ARG A 52 -12.96 5.95 -4.70
CA ARG A 52 -11.75 5.86 -5.56
C ARG A 52 -10.79 4.81 -5.02
N THR A 53 -10.47 4.84 -3.73
CA THR A 53 -9.61 3.85 -3.07
C THR A 53 -10.18 2.45 -3.22
N LEU A 54 -11.48 2.25 -2.95
CA LEU A 54 -12.11 0.94 -3.11
C LEU A 54 -12.03 0.45 -4.56
N ARG A 55 -12.27 1.34 -5.54
CA ARG A 55 -12.16 0.98 -6.97
C ARG A 55 -10.73 0.61 -7.35
N GLU A 56 -9.74 1.38 -6.93
CA GLU A 56 -8.31 1.10 -7.17
C GLU A 56 -7.93 -0.28 -6.62
N LEU A 57 -8.25 -0.55 -5.34
CA LEU A 57 -7.98 -1.84 -4.70
C LEU A 57 -8.71 -3.00 -5.38
N ARG A 58 -9.97 -2.81 -5.79
CA ARG A 58 -10.72 -3.85 -6.51
C ARG A 58 -10.11 -4.14 -7.86
N ILE A 59 -9.80 -3.13 -8.66
CA ILE A 59 -9.19 -3.31 -9.99
C ILE A 59 -7.86 -4.05 -9.85
N LEU A 60 -6.97 -3.57 -8.98
CA LEU A 60 -5.64 -4.16 -8.79
C LEU A 60 -5.71 -5.62 -8.29
N ARG A 61 -6.72 -5.97 -7.48
CA ARG A 61 -6.90 -7.37 -7.04
C ARG A 61 -7.46 -8.30 -8.12
N HIS A 62 -8.16 -7.79 -9.13
CA HIS A 62 -8.74 -8.61 -10.19
C HIS A 62 -7.82 -8.75 -11.41
N LEU A 63 -6.89 -7.80 -11.60
CA LEU A 63 -5.92 -7.86 -12.69
C LEU A 63 -4.70 -8.66 -12.24
N GLN A 64 -4.44 -9.79 -12.91
CA GLN A 64 -3.27 -10.63 -12.69
C GLN A 64 -2.57 -10.86 -14.02
N HIS A 65 -1.42 -10.21 -14.21
CA HIS A 65 -0.63 -10.29 -15.42
C HIS A 65 0.82 -9.91 -15.10
N GLU A 66 1.80 -10.49 -15.80
CA GLU A 66 3.24 -10.21 -15.56
C GLU A 66 3.60 -8.72 -15.71
N ASN A 67 2.95 -8.03 -16.65
CA ASN A 67 3.18 -6.60 -16.93
C ASN A 67 2.31 -5.65 -16.08
N LEU A 68 1.62 -6.17 -15.06
CA LEU A 68 0.81 -5.37 -14.14
C LEU A 68 1.30 -5.60 -12.72
N MET A 69 1.53 -4.50 -11.99
CA MET A 69 1.92 -4.55 -10.59
C MET A 69 0.93 -5.38 -9.78
N GLN A 70 1.45 -6.37 -9.06
CA GLN A 70 0.62 -7.24 -8.25
C GLN A 70 0.48 -6.73 -6.81
N VAL A 71 -0.75 -6.82 -6.29
CA VAL A 71 -1.03 -6.61 -4.88
C VAL A 71 -0.77 -7.91 -4.13
N LYS A 72 0.27 -7.92 -3.29
CA LYS A 72 0.65 -9.07 -2.47
C LYS A 72 -0.20 -9.17 -1.20
N ASN A 73 -0.49 -8.04 -0.57
CA ASN A 73 -1.27 -8.00 0.67
C ASN A 73 -2.00 -6.66 0.84
N ILE A 74 -3.09 -6.67 1.59
CA ILE A 74 -3.79 -5.46 2.06
C ILE A 74 -4.14 -5.65 3.52
N PHE A 75 -3.76 -4.70 4.36
CA PHE A 75 -4.08 -4.72 5.78
C PHE A 75 -4.45 -3.34 6.30
N VAL A 76 -5.07 -3.33 7.48
CA VAL A 76 -5.38 -2.13 8.24
C VAL A 76 -4.73 -2.25 9.61
N THR A 77 -4.53 -1.11 10.26
CA THR A 77 -4.08 -1.05 11.65
C THR A 77 -5.21 -0.54 12.54
N GLY A 78 -5.24 -1.01 13.79
CA GLY A 78 -6.35 -0.74 14.70
C GLY A 78 -7.54 -1.71 14.53
N LYS A 79 -8.71 -1.31 15.03
CA LYS A 79 -9.93 -2.13 15.00
C LYS A 79 -10.61 -2.03 13.63
N LYS A 80 -11.28 -3.11 13.22
CA LYS A 80 -12.01 -3.18 11.94
C LYS A 80 -13.05 -2.07 11.75
N ASP A 81 -13.62 -1.56 12.83
CA ASP A 81 -14.70 -0.56 12.77
C ASP A 81 -14.19 0.89 12.92
N THR A 82 -12.90 1.08 13.21
CA THR A 82 -12.34 2.40 13.57
C THR A 82 -11.03 2.74 12.87
N PHE A 83 -10.61 1.95 11.88
CA PHE A 83 -9.40 2.28 11.11
C PHE A 83 -9.67 3.51 10.23
N ASP A 84 -8.63 4.29 9.97
CA ASP A 84 -8.69 5.43 9.04
C ASP A 84 -7.60 5.37 7.95
N SER A 85 -6.72 4.37 8.02
CA SER A 85 -5.68 4.14 7.03
C SER A 85 -5.71 2.70 6.53
N ILE A 86 -5.45 2.52 5.23
CA ILE A 86 -5.26 1.23 4.58
C ILE A 86 -3.82 1.14 4.10
N TYR A 87 -3.22 -0.04 4.26
CA TYR A 87 -1.89 -0.34 3.78
C TYR A 87 -1.97 -1.38 2.66
N MET A 88 -1.38 -1.06 1.53
CA MET A 88 -1.30 -1.93 0.37
C MET A 88 0.17 -2.33 0.16
N VAL A 89 0.41 -3.63 0.08
CA VAL A 89 1.73 -4.21 -0.18
C VAL A 89 1.77 -4.69 -1.63
N SER A 90 2.78 -4.28 -2.36
CA SER A 90 3.02 -4.67 -3.74
C SER A 90 4.48 -5.04 -3.96
N GLU A 91 4.78 -5.48 -5.18
CA GLU A 91 6.14 -5.58 -5.69
C GLU A 91 6.87 -4.23 -5.56
N LEU A 92 8.15 -4.30 -5.19
CA LEU A 92 9.05 -3.15 -5.25
C LEU A 92 9.56 -3.00 -6.68
N MET A 93 9.36 -1.82 -7.26
CA MET A 93 9.87 -1.46 -8.59
C MET A 93 11.05 -0.51 -8.41
N GLU A 94 12.11 -0.68 -9.20
CA GLU A 94 13.34 0.12 -9.06
C GLU A 94 13.15 1.59 -9.42
N THR A 95 12.38 1.86 -10.47
CA THR A 95 12.11 3.21 -10.97
C THR A 95 10.75 3.28 -11.66
N ASP A 96 10.24 4.48 -11.83
CA ASP A 96 9.09 4.77 -12.67
C ASP A 96 9.53 5.48 -13.96
N MET A 97 8.60 5.62 -14.91
CA MET A 97 8.86 6.27 -16.21
C MET A 97 8.86 7.81 -16.15
N SER A 98 8.56 8.41 -14.99
CA SER A 98 8.61 9.86 -14.80
C SER A 98 9.94 10.36 -14.23
N ALA A 99 10.85 9.43 -13.92
CA ALA A 99 12.23 9.71 -13.52
C ALA A 99 13.12 10.14 -14.70
#